data_AF-A0A6A0H1D3-F1
#
_entry.id   AF-A0A6A0H1D3-F1
#
_cell.length_a   1.000
_cell.length_b   1.000
_cell.length_c   1.000
_cell.angle_alpha   90.00
_cell.angle_beta   90.00
_cell.angle_gamma   90.00
#
_symmetry.space_group_name_H-M   'P 1'
#
loop_
_entity.id
_entity.type
_entity.pdbx_description
1 polymer ?
#
loop_
_entity_poly.entity_id
_entity_poly.type
_entity_poly.pdbx_seq_one_letter_code
_entity_poly.pdbx_strand_id
1 'polypeptide(L)'
;MLKKKKAKNAEKDAPGAPDVHNNVLVSSISGNKACAIQRTKAEMHFLKRQRQMEEDRIKKKASKSHKEKVEEFNRNLDSQSEHFDIPKVSWTK
;
A
#
# COMPACT_ATOMS: atom_id res chain seq x y z
N MET A 1 -21.28 52.34 -15.74
CA MET A 1 -19.87 51.97 -15.52
C MET A 1 -19.72 51.31 -14.16
N LEU A 2 -19.44 50.01 -14.11
CA LEU A 2 -18.71 49.36 -13.02
C LEU A 2 -17.94 48.17 -13.64
N LYS A 3 -16.62 48.29 -13.72
CA LYS A 3 -15.70 47.20 -14.09
C LYS A 3 -15.18 46.56 -12.80
N LYS A 4 -15.13 45.22 -12.75
CA LYS A 4 -14.16 44.33 -12.04
C LYS A 4 -14.83 42.94 -11.84
N LYS A 5 -14.17 41.78 -11.88
CA LYS A 5 -12.85 41.31 -12.33
C LYS A 5 -12.87 39.77 -12.14
N LYS A 6 -12.47 39.00 -13.16
CA LYS A 6 -11.78 37.67 -13.17
C LYS A 6 -11.68 36.84 -11.86
N ALA A 7 -12.09 35.56 -11.88
CA ALA A 7 -11.24 34.36 -12.15
C ALA A 7 -11.59 33.09 -11.31
N LYS A 8 -11.64 31.96 -12.05
CA LYS A 8 -11.06 30.60 -11.79
C LYS A 8 -11.17 29.90 -10.42
N ASN A 9 -11.73 28.68 -10.44
CA ASN A 9 -11.08 27.35 -10.32
C ASN A 9 -12.16 26.31 -9.91
N ALA A 10 -12.44 25.26 -10.67
CA ALA A 10 -11.68 24.00 -10.76
C ALA A 10 -11.67 23.22 -9.43
N GLU A 11 -12.72 22.45 -9.16
CA GLU A 11 -12.71 21.37 -8.19
C GLU A 11 -12.96 20.06 -8.94
N LYS A 12 -11.90 19.25 -9.06
CA LYS A 12 -11.97 17.89 -9.56
C LYS A 12 -12.16 17.00 -8.34
N ASP A 13 -13.35 16.46 -8.18
CA ASP A 13 -13.63 15.43 -7.19
C ASP A 13 -12.84 14.16 -7.55
N ALA A 14 -11.79 13.89 -6.79
CA ALA A 14 -11.09 12.61 -6.83
C ALA A 14 -11.72 11.69 -5.76
N PRO A 15 -12.19 10.48 -6.11
CA PRO A 15 -12.71 9.55 -5.12
C PRO A 15 -11.58 9.07 -4.19
N GLY A 16 -11.85 9.17 -2.89
CA GLY A 16 -10.93 8.88 -1.80
C GLY A 16 -10.31 7.49 -1.88
N ALA A 17 -9.01 7.44 -1.58
CA ALA A 17 -8.31 6.19 -1.33
C ALA A 17 -8.83 5.54 -0.03
N PRO A 18 -9.07 4.22 0.01
CA PRO A 18 -9.41 3.54 1.25
C PRO A 18 -8.18 3.50 2.17
N ASP A 19 -8.34 4.11 3.34
CA ASP A 19 -7.41 4.10 4.46
C ASP A 19 -7.35 2.69 5.06
N VAL A 20 -6.23 1.97 4.88
CA VAL A 20 -6.08 0.60 5.38
C VAL A 20 -4.92 0.54 6.36
N HIS A 21 -5.33 0.32 7.61
CA HIS A 21 -4.56 -0.03 8.81
C HIS A 21 -3.97 1.12 9.64
N ASN A 22 -4.90 1.73 10.39
CA ASN A 22 -4.76 2.09 11.79
C ASN A 22 -3.81 1.16 12.56
N ASN A 23 -2.67 1.70 12.98
CA ASN A 23 -2.17 1.46 14.33
C ASN A 23 -1.75 2.80 14.94
N VAL A 24 -2.75 3.64 15.18
CA VAL A 24 -2.62 4.80 16.06
C VAL A 24 -2.64 4.25 17.48
N LEU A 25 -1.47 4.14 18.12
CA LEU A 25 -1.41 4.12 19.56
C LEU A 25 -1.89 5.48 20.06
N VAL A 26 -3.20 5.60 20.25
CA VAL A 26 -3.84 6.71 20.94
C VAL A 26 -3.41 6.64 22.40
N SER A 27 -2.40 7.41 22.78
CA SER A 27 -2.12 7.71 24.19
C SER A 27 -2.69 9.08 24.53
N SER A 28 -4.01 9.17 24.55
CA SER A 28 -4.73 10.26 25.18
C SER A 28 -4.82 9.98 26.68
N ILE A 29 -3.84 10.44 27.47
CA ILE A 29 -4.00 10.52 28.93
C ILE A 29 -3.82 11.99 29.33
N SER A 30 -4.96 12.59 29.64
CA SER A 30 -5.13 13.86 30.32
C SER A 30 -4.26 13.94 31.57
N GLY A 31 -3.44 14.98 31.66
CA GLY A 31 -3.01 15.60 32.92
C GLY A 31 -2.30 14.71 33.94
N ASN A 32 -1.05 14.34 33.69
CA ASN A 32 0.06 14.34 34.67
C ASN A 32 1.28 13.69 34.02
N LYS A 33 2.34 14.49 33.79
CA LYS A 33 3.64 14.12 33.19
C LYS A 33 3.57 12.80 32.41
N ALA A 34 2.93 12.85 31.24
CA ALA A 34 2.97 11.77 30.29
C ALA A 34 4.45 11.55 30.00
N CYS A 35 5.01 10.49 30.60
CA CYS A 35 6.24 9.89 30.16
C CYS A 35 5.98 9.56 28.70
N ALA A 36 6.32 10.50 27.81
CA ALA A 36 6.21 10.31 26.39
C ALA A 36 6.96 9.01 26.15
N ILE A 37 6.25 7.95 25.76
CA ILE A 37 6.87 6.67 25.45
C ILE A 37 7.76 6.97 24.26
N GLN A 38 9.02 7.31 24.56
CA GLN A 38 10.01 7.64 23.57
C GLN A 38 10.26 6.36 22.81
N ARG A 39 10.09 6.43 21.49
CA ARG A 39 10.34 5.26 20.66
C ARG A 39 11.75 4.76 20.91
N THR A 40 11.87 3.44 21.01
CA THR A 40 13.18 2.82 21.14
C THR A 40 14.04 3.16 19.91
N LYS A 41 15.36 3.13 20.05
CA LYS A 41 16.25 3.31 18.89
C LYS A 41 15.90 2.34 17.76
N ALA A 42 15.57 1.09 18.11
CA ALA A 42 15.12 0.07 17.17
C ALA A 42 13.85 0.48 16.41
N GLU A 43 12.83 0.97 17.11
CA GLU A 43 11.59 1.46 16.49
C GLU A 43 11.83 2.65 15.56
N MET A 44 12.68 3.61 15.96
CA MET A 44 13.02 4.75 15.10
C MET A 44 13.70 4.30 13.81
N HIS A 45 14.63 3.35 13.89
CA HIS A 45 15.28 2.76 12.71
C HIS A 45 14.29 1.99 11.82
N PHE A 46 13.38 1.21 12.42
CA PHE A 46 12.35 0.49 11.68
C PHE A 46 11.45 1.45 10.90
N LEU A 47 10.97 2.53 11.52
CA LEU A 47 10.11 3.52 10.87
C LEU A 47 10.84 4.24 9.73
N LYS A 48 12.13 4.55 9.90
CA LYS A 48 12.94 5.12 8.83
C LYS A 48 13.01 4.17 7.64
N ARG A 49 13.26 2.88 7.87
CA ARG A 49 13.28 1.84 6.83
C ARG A 49 11.89 1.68 6.18
N GLN A 50 10.83 1.68 6.98
CA GLN A 50 9.45 1.57 6.48
C GLN A 50 9.10 2.72 5.55
N ARG A 51 9.44 3.97 5.93
CA ARG A 51 9.23 5.14 5.08
C ARG A 51 9.97 5.01 3.74
N GLN A 52 11.23 4.58 3.77
CA GLN A 52 12.01 4.34 2.54
C GLN A 52 11.33 3.29 1.63
N MET A 53 10.90 2.16 2.20
CA MET A 53 10.24 1.10 1.42
C MET A 53 8.84 1.51 0.92
N GLU A 54 8.12 2.34 1.66
CA GLU A 54 6.78 2.79 1.27
C GLU A 54 6.83 3.64 -0.01
N GLU A 55 7.83 4.51 -0.17
CA GLU A 55 8.01 5.28 -1.40
C GLU A 55 8.16 4.36 -2.63
N ASP A 56 8.98 3.32 -2.52
CA ASP A 56 9.17 2.35 -3.61
C ASP A 56 7.92 1.51 -3.85
N ARG A 57 7.19 1.16 -2.79
CA ARG A 57 5.92 0.43 -2.88
C ARG A 57 4.85 1.27 -3.56
N ILE A 58 4.74 2.55 -3.23
CA ILE A 58 3.82 3.50 -3.85
C ILE A 58 4.14 3.62 -5.34
N LYS A 59 5.42 3.84 -5.70
CA LYS A 59 5.86 3.90 -7.11
C LYS A 59 5.45 2.64 -7.86
N LYS A 60 5.81 1.45 -7.35
CA LYS A 60 5.47 0.15 -7.98
C LYS A 60 3.97 -0.07 -8.14
N LYS A 61 3.17 0.27 -7.12
CA LYS A 61 1.70 0.12 -7.18
C LYS A 61 1.07 1.06 -8.20
N ALA A 62 1.59 2.28 -8.31
CA ALA A 62 1.13 3.30 -9.26
C ALA A 62 1.56 2.99 -10.70
N SER A 63 2.67 2.30 -10.91
CA SER A 63 3.17 1.95 -12.26
C SER A 63 2.26 1.00 -13.03
N LYS A 64 1.48 0.15 -12.35
CA LYS A 64 0.65 -0.89 -13.00
C LYS A 64 -0.84 -0.58 -12.82
N SER A 65 -1.58 -0.54 -13.93
CA SER A 65 -3.04 -0.47 -13.95
C SER A 65 -3.66 -1.76 -13.37
N HIS A 66 -4.95 -1.72 -13.00
CA HIS A 66 -5.65 -2.91 -12.53
C HIS A 66 -5.71 -3.99 -13.61
N LYS A 67 -5.96 -3.60 -14.87
CA LYS A 67 -6.01 -4.52 -16.00
C LYS A 67 -4.69 -5.27 -16.17
N GLU A 68 -3.56 -4.56 -16.15
CA GLU A 68 -2.23 -5.20 -16.26
C GLU A 68 -1.94 -6.15 -15.09
N LYS A 69 -2.39 -5.81 -13.87
CA LYS A 69 -2.27 -6.71 -12.71
C LYS A 69 -3.08 -7.99 -12.91
N VAL A 70 -4.29 -7.89 -13.44
CA VAL A 70 -5.13 -9.05 -13.76
C VAL A 70 -4.51 -9.89 -14.88
N GLU A 71 -4.00 -9.25 -15.93
CA GLU A 71 -3.33 -9.96 -17.03
C GLU A 71 -2.04 -10.66 -16.58
N GLU A 72 -1.24 -10.04 -15.71
CA GLU A 72 -0.04 -10.67 -15.12
C GLU A 72 -0.42 -11.84 -14.21
N PHE A 73 -1.48 -11.69 -13.41
CA PHE A 73 -2.01 -12.75 -12.59
C PHE A 73 -2.50 -13.95 -13.41
N ASN A 74 -3.27 -13.69 -14.47
CA ASN A 74 -3.76 -14.75 -15.36
C ASN A 74 -2.60 -15.45 -16.08
N ARG A 75 -1.63 -14.68 -16.60
CA ARG A 75 -0.41 -15.25 -17.19
C ARG A 75 0.35 -16.16 -16.22
N ASN A 76 0.43 -15.78 -14.95
CA ASN A 76 1.05 -16.60 -13.91
C ASN A 76 0.26 -17.89 -13.67
N LEU A 77 -1.08 -17.81 -13.55
CA LEU A 77 -1.91 -19.00 -13.39
C LEU A 77 -1.79 -19.96 -14.58
N ASP A 78 -1.79 -19.45 -15.81
CA ASP A 78 -1.64 -20.26 -17.02
C ASP A 78 -0.29 -20.99 -17.07
N SER A 79 0.76 -20.38 -16.49
CA SER A 79 2.11 -20.97 -16.42
C SER A 79 2.31 -21.93 -15.24
N GLN A 80 1.42 -21.90 -14.25
CA GLN A 80 1.55 -22.73 -13.06
C GLN A 80 1.17 -24.17 -13.38
N SER A 81 1.96 -25.11 -12.87
CA SER A 81 1.66 -26.54 -13.04
C SER A 81 0.33 -26.89 -12.39
N GLU A 82 -0.51 -27.65 -13.09
CA GLU A 82 -1.72 -28.24 -12.53
C GLU A 82 -1.39 -29.33 -11.49
N HIS A 83 -0.24 -30.01 -11.65
CA HIS A 83 0.19 -31.09 -10.78
C HIS A 83 1.40 -30.69 -9.94
N PHE A 84 1.25 -30.74 -8.63
CA PHE A 84 2.30 -30.42 -7.65
C PHE A 84 3.06 -31.64 -7.13
N ASP A 85 2.78 -32.82 -7.70
CA ASP A 85 3.39 -34.09 -7.31
C ASP A 85 3.87 -34.86 -8.55
N ILE A 86 4.92 -35.66 -8.37
CA ILE A 86 5.53 -36.42 -9.44
C ILE A 86 4.69 -37.68 -9.66
N PRO A 87 4.24 -37.96 -10.90
CA PRO A 87 3.48 -39.17 -11.16
C PRO A 87 4.29 -40.40 -10.76
N LYS A 88 3.65 -41.33 -10.05
CA LYS A 88 4.28 -42.58 -9.61
C LYS A 88 4.69 -43.41 -10.84
N VAL A 89 5.97 -43.76 -10.93
CA VAL A 89 6.46 -44.66 -11.96
C VAL A 89 6.21 -46.11 -11.54
N SER A 90 5.10 -46.71 -11.99
CA SER A 90 4.90 -48.16 -11.94
C SER A 90 5.33 -48.79 -13.26
N TRP A 91 6.11 -49.87 -13.21
CA TRP A 91 6.44 -50.70 -14.38
C TRP A 91 5.23 -51.58 -14.73
N THR A 92 4.20 -51.00 -15.32
CA THR A 92 3.06 -51.75 -15.90
C THR A 92 2.37 -50.89 -16.95
N LYS A 93 2.09 -51.51 -18.10
CA LYS A 93 1.33 -50.96 -19.23
C LYS A 93 -0.15 -51.23 -19.06
#